data_AF-A0A957FBA5-F1
#
_entry.id   AF-A0A957FBA5-F1
#
_cell.length_a   1.000
_cell.length_b   1.000
_cell.length_c   1.000
_cell.angle_alpha   90.00
_cell.angle_beta   90.00
_cell.angle_gamma   90.00
#
_symmetry.space_group_name_H-M   'P 1'
#
loop_
_entity.id
_entity.type
_entity.pdbx_description
1 polymer ?
#
loop_
_entity_poly.entity_id
_entity_poly.type
_entity_poly.pdbx_seq_one_letter_code
_entity_poly.pdbx_strand_id
1 'polypeptide(L)' 'MFRSLFSQSSQNKQRVTVQQWHPQELQQRLAEGDTTLELIDVRTPGEYQYDGHIAGSRLLPLSSLMQRIG' A
#
# COMPACT_ATOMS: atom_id res chain seq x y z
N MET A 1 13.88 -9.17 -45.56
CA MET A 1 13.88 -7.81 -44.98
C MET A 1 12.54 -7.51 -44.30
N PHE A 2 12.24 -8.06 -43.10
CA PHE A 2 10.97 -7.78 -42.36
C PHE A 2 11.06 -8.17 -40.86
N ARG A 3 11.98 -7.61 -40.08
CA ARG A 3 12.05 -7.84 -38.60
C ARG A 3 12.16 -6.56 -37.76
N SER A 4 11.90 -5.38 -38.33
CA SER A 4 12.14 -4.09 -37.66
C SER A 4 10.87 -3.22 -37.54
N LEU A 5 9.72 -3.82 -37.21
CA LEU A 5 8.46 -3.08 -37.05
C LEU A 5 7.70 -3.34 -35.74
N PHE A 6 8.29 -4.05 -34.78
CA PHE A 6 7.83 -3.98 -33.39
C PHE A 6 8.71 -2.99 -32.63
N SER A 7 8.64 -1.73 -33.08
CA SER A 7 9.10 -0.57 -32.34
C SER A 7 8.24 -0.39 -31.09
N GLN A 8 8.92 -0.22 -29.96
CA GLN A 8 8.54 0.74 -28.92
C GLN A 8 7.07 0.77 -28.49
N SER A 9 6.73 -0.04 -27.48
CA SER A 9 5.81 0.41 -26.42
C SER A 9 5.89 -0.47 -25.18
N SER A 10 7.09 -0.63 -24.62
CA SER A 10 7.17 -0.85 -23.16
C SER A 10 7.59 0.48 -22.55
N GLN A 11 6.62 1.40 -22.61
CA GLN A 11 6.64 2.68 -21.92
C GLN A 11 7.10 2.43 -20.48
N ASN A 12 8.25 3.04 -20.17
CA ASN A 12 8.79 3.38 -18.87
C ASN A 12 7.71 3.31 -17.75
N LYS A 13 7.55 2.14 -17.12
CA LYS A 13 6.86 2.03 -15.83
C LYS A 13 7.79 2.68 -14.83
N GLN A 14 7.63 3.98 -14.62
CA GLN A 14 8.22 4.67 -13.48
C GLN A 14 7.88 3.83 -12.25
N ARG A 15 8.87 3.12 -11.71
CA ARG A 15 8.70 2.38 -10.48
C ARG A 15 8.53 3.44 -9.41
N VAL A 16 7.29 3.72 -9.03
CA VAL A 16 7.01 4.47 -7.80
C VAL A 16 7.70 3.67 -6.70
N THR A 17 8.81 4.20 -6.18
CA THR A 17 9.51 3.58 -5.07
C THR A 17 8.67 3.83 -3.82
N VAL A 18 7.84 2.84 -3.47
CA VAL A 18 7.10 2.84 -2.22
C VAL A 18 8.10 2.63 -1.09
N GLN A 19 8.16 3.58 -0.15
CA GLN A 19 8.96 3.43 1.04
C GLN A 19 8.45 2.23 1.86
N GLN A 20 9.35 1.34 2.25
CA GLN A 20 9.05 0.21 3.12
C GLN A 20 9.54 0.51 4.53
N TRP A 21 8.79 0.04 5.53
CA TRP A 21 9.16 0.13 6.94
C TRP A 21 9.18 -1.24 7.58
N HIS A 22 10.08 -1.42 8.54
CA HIS A 22 10.02 -2.55 9.45
C HIS A 22 8.98 -2.31 10.55
N PRO A 23 8.37 -3.37 11.11
CA PRO A 23 7.37 -3.24 12.18
C PRO A 23 7.86 -2.44 13.40
N GLN A 24 9.13 -2.56 13.75
CA GLN A 24 9.75 -1.84 14.87
C GLN A 24 9.80 -0.33 14.61
N GLU A 25 10.09 0.09 13.37
CA GLU A 25 10.12 1.50 12.97
C GLU A 25 8.72 2.11 13.00
N LEU A 26 7.72 1.36 12.53
CA LEU A 26 6.31 1.77 12.62
C LEU A 26 5.89 1.93 14.08
N GLN A 27 6.20 0.96 14.93
CA GLN A 27 5.86 1.02 16.35
C GLN A 27 6.47 2.26 17.04
N GLN A 28 7.73 2.58 16.73
CA GLN A 28 8.40 3.76 17.31
C GLN A 28 7.66 5.05 16.91
N ARG A 29 7.34 5.23 15.63
CA ARG A 29 6.61 6.41 15.13
C ARG A 29 5.23 6.56 15.76
N LEU A 30 4.51 5.44 15.89
CA LEU A 30 3.20 5.43 16.56
C LEU A 30 3.32 5.80 18.05
N ALA A 31 4.38 5.35 18.73
CA ALA A 31 4.64 5.67 20.13
C ALA A 31 5.05 7.14 20.34
N GLU A 32 5.73 7.74 19.36
CA GLU A 32 6.07 9.16 19.33
C GLU A 32 4.86 10.06 19.04
N GLY A 33 3.71 9.48 18.66
CA GLY A 33 2.48 10.21 18.41
C GLY A 33 2.49 10.98 17.08
N ASP A 34 3.18 10.46 16.06
CA ASP A 34 3.26 11.08 14.74
C ASP A 34 1.87 11.20 14.09
N THR A 35 1.31 12.42 14.11
CA THR A 35 -0.03 12.72 13.56
C THR A 35 -0.03 12.88 12.04
N THR A 36 1.13 12.85 11.39
CA THR A 36 1.23 12.94 9.93
C THR A 36 0.97 11.61 9.22
N LEU A 37 0.78 10.55 10.00
CA LEU A 37 0.77 9.17 9.55
C LEU A 37 -0.65 8.57 9.67
N GLU A 38 -1.28 8.30 8.54
CA GLU A 38 -2.54 7.54 8.50
C GLU A 38 -2.24 6.07 8.17
N LEU A 39 -2.62 5.17 9.09
CA LEU A 39 -2.38 3.74 8.95
C LEU A 39 -3.61 3.06 8.33
N ILE A 40 -3.44 2.50 7.15
CA ILE A 40 -4.52 1.81 6.42
C ILE A 40 -4.29 0.30 6.46
N ASP A 41 -5.23 -0.43 7.04
CA ASP A 41 -5.26 -1.89 7.01
C ASP A 41 -6.04 -2.35 5.77
N VAL A 42 -5.36 -3.04 4.86
CA VAL A 42 -5.92 -3.48 3.57
C VAL A 42 -6.39 -4.94 3.57
N ARG A 43 -6.39 -5.58 4.74
CA ARG A 43 -6.88 -6.96 4.93
C ARG A 43 -8.39 -7.07 4.77
N THR A 44 -8.92 -8.28 4.92
CA THR A 44 -10.36 -8.50 4.95
C THR A 44 -10.99 -8.00 6.26
N PRO A 45 -12.31 -7.70 6.27
CA PRO A 45 -13.00 -7.33 7.49
C PRO A 45 -12.92 -8.39 8.59
N GLY A 46 -12.95 -9.67 8.22
CA GLY A 46 -12.85 -10.78 9.18
C GLY A 46 -11.52 -10.75 9.95
N GLU A 47 -10.41 -10.65 9.23
CA GLU A 47 -9.07 -10.57 9.84
C GLU A 47 -8.94 -9.33 10.74
N TYR A 48 -9.48 -8.19 10.30
CA TYR A 48 -9.42 -6.94 11.07
C TYR A 48 -10.23 -7.02 12.38
N GLN A 49 -11.40 -7.64 12.36
CA GLN A 49 -12.33 -7.68 13.49
C GLN A 49 -12.01 -8.80 14.49
N TYR A 50 -11.56 -9.96 14.01
CA TYR A 50 -11.47 -11.17 14.84
C TYR A 50 -10.03 -11.57 15.19
N ASP A 51 -9.03 -11.21 14.37
CA ASP A 51 -7.63 -11.58 14.61
C ASP A 51 -6.82 -10.45 15.27
N GLY A 52 -7.47 -9.31 15.49
CA GLY A 52 -6.83 -8.08 15.97
C GLY A 52 -6.25 -7.23 14.83
N HIS A 53 -6.02 -5.95 15.14
CA HIS A 53 -5.46 -4.96 14.23
C HIS A 53 -4.63 -3.94 15.02
N ILE A 54 -3.81 -3.17 14.31
CA ILE A 54 -3.01 -2.11 14.92
C ILE A 54 -3.95 -0.99 15.37
N ALA A 55 -3.90 -0.60 16.64
CA ALA A 55 -4.74 0.45 17.18
C ALA A 55 -4.57 1.76 16.40
N GLY A 56 -5.69 2.42 16.08
CA GLY A 56 -5.68 3.65 15.27
C GLY A 56 -5.60 3.41 13.76
N SER A 57 -5.40 2.17 13.29
CA SER A 57 -5.54 1.87 11.86
C SER A 57 -7.00 1.98 11.40
N ARG A 58 -7.18 2.27 10.11
CA ARG A 58 -8.48 2.26 9.45
C ARG A 58 -8.54 1.12 8.45
N LEU A 59 -9.63 0.35 8.49
CA LEU A 59 -9.87 -0.71 7.53
C LEU A 59 -10.30 -0.14 6.17
N LEU A 60 -9.54 -0.45 5.13
CA LEU A 60 -9.90 -0.21 3.74
C LEU A 60 -9.46 -1.42 2.89
N PRO A 61 -10.31 -2.45 2.77
CA PRO A 61 -9.93 -3.70 2.12
C PRO A 61 -9.42 -3.46 0.70
N LEU A 62 -8.36 -4.15 0.31
CA LEU A 62 -7.67 -3.91 -0.96
C LEU A 62 -8.62 -3.95 -2.17
N SER A 63 -9.61 -4.86 -2.15
CA SER A 63 -10.65 -4.97 -3.18
C SER A 63 -11.47 -3.70 -3.36
N SER A 64 -11.73 -2.97 -2.28
CA SER A 64 -12.45 -1.70 -2.26
C SER A 64 -11.53 -0.50 -2.45
N LEU A 65 -10.27 -0.60 -2.02
CA LEU A 65 -9.27 0.45 -2.18
C LEU A 65 -9.09 0.78 -3.66
N MET A 66 -8.87 -0.23 -4.51
CA MET A 66 -8.68 -0.02 -5.95
C MET A 66 -9.83 0.71 -6.65
N GLN A 67 -11.05 0.65 -6.10
CA GLN A 67 -12.21 1.37 -6.63
C GLN A 67 -12.26 2.84 -6.22
N ARG A 68 -11.53 3.21 -5.16
CA ARG A 68 -11.54 4.55 -4.54
C ARG A 68 -10.30 5.37 -4.87
N ILE A 69 -9.18 4.70 -5.16
CA ILE A 69 -7.95 5.31 -5.66
C ILE A 69 -7.86 5.09 -7.18
N GLY A 70 -8.62 5.91 -7.91
CA GLY A 70 -8.54 6.11 -9.36
C GLY A 70 -8.55 7.60 -9.67
#